data_AF-A0A0E9MQQ4-F1
#
_entry.id   AF-A0A0E9MQQ4-F1
#
_cell.length_a   1.000
_cell.length_b   1.000
_cell.length_c   1.000
_cell.angle_alpha   90.00
_cell.angle_beta   90.00
_cell.angle_gamma   90.00
#
_symmetry.space_group_name_H-M   'P 1'
#
loop_
_entity.id
_entity.type
_entity.pdbx_description
1 polymer ?
#
loop_
_entity_poly.entity_id
_entity_poly.type
_entity_poly.pdbx_seq_one_letter_code
_entity_poly.pdbx_strand_id
1 'polypeptide(L)' 'MQQQDEFSYHSQRATHELDLGLTADSGAVARAHLQLASMHMERLRELGSDESAAGPSAAD' A
#
# COMPACT_ATOMS: atom_id res chain seq x y z
N MET A 1 12.49 1.17 12.02
CA MET A 1 12.64 2.17 10.95
C MET A 1 12.16 1.61 9.62
N GLN A 2 12.67 0.47 9.15
CA GLN A 2 12.31 -0.12 7.83
C GLN A 2 10.80 -0.29 7.55
N GLN A 3 9.99 -0.72 8.52
CA GLN A 3 8.55 -0.97 8.30
C GLN A 3 7.75 0.33 8.08
N GLN A 4 8.11 1.42 8.78
CA GLN A 4 7.46 2.73 8.59
C GLN A 4 7.83 3.34 7.23
N ASP A 5 9.06 3.12 6.78
CA ASP A 5 9.52 3.53 5.46
C ASP A 5 8.77 2.75 4.36
N GLU A 6 8.60 1.44 4.54
CA GLU A 6 7.85 0.56 3.64
C GLU A 6 6.36 0.95 3.58
N PHE A 7 5.74 1.23 4.73
CA PHE A 7 4.37 1.73 4.80
C PHE A 7 4.22 3.06 4.06
N SER A 8 5.12 4.01 4.29
CA SER A 8 5.10 5.33 3.64
C SER A 8 5.27 5.19 2.12
N TYR A 9 6.18 4.31 1.68
CA TYR A 9 6.40 4.02 0.27
C TYR A 9 5.14 3.48 -0.40
N HIS A 10 4.53 2.43 0.16
CA HIS A 10 3.34 1.83 -0.44
C HIS A 10 2.12 2.77 -0.41
N SER A 11 1.99 3.60 0.64
CA SER A 11 0.95 4.62 0.71
C SER A 11 1.09 5.65 -0.41
N GLN A 12 2.29 6.23 -0.58
CA GLN A 12 2.55 7.21 -1.63
C GLN A 12 2.34 6.63 -3.02
N ARG A 13 2.81 5.39 -3.26
CA ARG A 13 2.64 4.72 -4.55
C ARG A 13 1.17 4.39 -4.82
N ALA A 14 0.41 3.90 -3.84
CA ALA A 14 -1.02 3.63 -4.02
C ALA A 14 -1.78 4.89 -4.45
N THR A 15 -1.56 6.03 -3.79
CA THR A 15 -2.20 7.30 -4.16
C THR A 15 -1.78 7.77 -5.55
N HIS A 16 -0.48 7.72 -5.87
CA HIS A 16 0.00 8.14 -7.17
C HIS A 16 -0.59 7.33 -8.33
N GLU A 17 -0.65 5.99 -8.18
CA GLU A 17 -1.24 5.12 -9.20
C GLU A 17 -2.77 5.34 -9.32
N LEU A 18 -3.47 5.62 -8.22
CA LEU A 18 -4.89 6.01 -8.28
C LEU A 18 -5.10 7.29 -9.10
N ASP A 19 -4.31 8.33 -8.83
CA ASP A 19 -4.41 9.60 -9.54
C ASP A 19 -4.18 9.41 -11.05
N LEU A 20 -3.13 8.66 -11.42
CA LEU A 20 -2.84 8.33 -12.82
C LEU A 20 -3.98 7.54 -13.47
N GLY A 21 -4.56 6.58 -12.75
CA GLY A 21 -5.69 5.79 -13.23
C GLY A 21 -6.95 6.62 -13.48
N LEU A 22 -7.21 7.63 -12.65
CA LEU A 22 -8.34 8.55 -12.78
C LEU A 22 -8.17 9.55 -13.92
N THR A 23 -6.93 9.93 -14.24
CA THR A 23 -6.63 10.88 -15.32
C THR A 23 -6.24 10.22 -16.65
N ALA A 24 -6.26 8.90 -16.73
CA ALA A 24 -5.84 8.18 -17.94
C ALA A 24 -6.88 8.27 -19.07
N ASP A 25 -6.43 8.66 -20.27
CA ASP A 25 -7.28 8.77 -21.47
C ASP A 25 -7.73 7.40 -22.04
N SER A 26 -7.12 6.31 -21.59
CA SER A 26 -7.40 4.95 -22.05
C SER A 26 -7.88 4.07 -20.90
N GLY A 27 -9.02 3.41 -21.09
CA GLY A 27 -9.56 2.46 -20.12
C GLY A 27 -8.67 1.24 -19.87
N ALA A 28 -7.75 0.90 -20.78
CA ALA A 28 -6.75 -0.14 -20.53
C ALA A 28 -5.66 0.36 -19.57
N VAL A 29 -5.18 1.59 -19.78
CA VAL A 29 -4.17 2.24 -18.93
C VAL A 29 -4.74 2.52 -17.54
N ALA A 30 -5.97 3.04 -17.47
CA ALA A 30 -6.68 3.24 -16.21
C ALA A 30 -6.75 1.95 -15.38
N ARG A 31 -7.13 0.83 -16.00
CA ARG A 31 -7.20 -0.47 -15.33
C ARG A 31 -5.84 -0.95 -14.82
N ALA A 32 -4.77 -0.76 -15.60
CA ALA A 32 -3.43 -1.14 -15.17
C ALA A 32 -2.99 -0.35 -13.92
N HIS A 33 -3.20 0.97 -13.91
CA HIS A 33 -2.91 1.82 -12.75
C HIS A 33 -3.76 1.43 -11.52
N LEU A 34 -5.05 1.16 -11.70
CA LEU A 34 -5.92 0.70 -10.60
C LEU A 34 -5.48 -0.66 -10.04
N GLN A 35 -4.97 -1.56 -10.88
CA GLN A 35 -4.39 -2.83 -10.42
C GLN A 35 -3.11 -2.59 -9.60
N LEU A 36 -2.21 -1.73 -10.06
CA LEU A 36 -1.00 -1.37 -9.29
C LEU A 36 -1.34 -0.72 -7.95
N ALA A 37 -2.31 0.19 -7.92
CA ALA A 37 -2.81 0.78 -6.68
C ALA A 37 -3.33 -0.30 -5.71
N SER A 38 -4.11 -1.27 -6.21
CA SER A 38 -4.63 -2.36 -5.37
C SER A 38 -3.53 -3.23 -4.76
N MET A 39 -2.46 -3.51 -5.50
CA MET A 39 -1.31 -4.27 -4.99
C MET A 39 -0.62 -3.53 -3.84
N HIS A 40 -0.44 -2.22 -3.96
CA HIS A 40 0.14 -1.42 -2.87
C HIS A 40 -0.79 -1.35 -1.65
N MET A 41 -2.10 -1.23 -1.85
CA MET A 41 -3.07 -1.26 -0.74
C MET A 41 -3.13 -2.62 -0.03
N GLU A 42 -2.98 -3.72 -0.76
CA GLU A 42 -2.86 -5.04 -0.17
C GLU A 42 -1.63 -5.13 0.72
N ARG A 43 -0.48 -4.66 0.25
CA ARG A 43 0.75 -4.61 1.06
C ARG A 43 0.62 -3.74 2.30
N LEU A 44 -0.08 -2.60 2.23
CA LEU A 44 -0.38 -1.77 3.41
C LEU A 44 -1.22 -2.52 4.45
N ARG A 45 -2.18 -3.34 4.02
CA ARG A 45 -3.00 -4.16 4.92
C ARG A 45 -2.18 -5.24 5.61
N GLU A 46 -1.26 -5.87 4.89
CA GLU A 46 -0.32 -6.85 5.46
C GLU A 46 0.56 -6.19 6.53
N LEU A 47 1.19 -5.06 6.21
CA LEU A 47 2.06 -4.33 7.14
C LEU A 47 1.31 -3.85 8.40
N GLY A 48 0.07 -3.40 8.26
CA GLY A 48 -0.77 -3.01 9.40
C GLY A 48 -1.28 -4.19 10.24
N SER A 49 -1.37 -5.39 9.65
CA SER A 49 -1.77 -6.60 10.36
C SER A 49 -0.60 -7.23 11.13
N ASP A 50 0.62 -7.13 10.59
CA ASP A 50 1.84 -7.59 11.27
C ASP A 50 2.14 -6.79 12.55
N GLU A 51 1.70 -5.52 12.63
CA GLU A 51 1.81 -4.71 13.85
C GLU A 51 0.93 -5.25 15.00
N SER A 52 -0.20 -5.88 14.71
CA SER A 52 -1.09 -6.49 15.73
C SER A 52 -0.64 -7.88 16.21
N ALA A 53 0.25 -8.56 15.48
CA ALA A 53 0.76 -9.88 15.86
C ALA A 53 1.96 -9.82 16.84
N ALA A 54 2.58 -8.64 17.00
CA ALA A 54 3.57 -8.38 18.03
C ALA A 54 2.89 -8.03 19.37
N GLY A 55 2.22 -9.00 19.98
CA GLY A 55 1.74 -8.89 21.37
C GLY A 55 2.90 -8.58 22.34
N PRO A 56 2.61 -8.01 23.53
CA PRO A 56 3.64 -7.53 24.46
C PRO A 56 4.60 -8.67 24.81
N SER A 57 5.86 -8.51 24.37
CA SER A 57 6.97 -9.35 24.80
C SER A 57 7.05 -9.28 26.33
N ALA A 58 6.98 -10.45 26.96
CA ALA A 58 6.93 -10.66 28.40
C ALA A 58 7.90 -9.74 29.16
N ALA A 59 7.36 -8.94 30.07
CA ALA A 59 8.14 -8.33 31.13
C ALA A 59 8.05 -9.25 32.37
N ASP A 60 9.21 -9.86 32.66
CA ASP A 60 9.74 -10.41 33.93
C ASP A 60 8.76 -10.70 35.09
#